data_AF-E2ZAN9-F1
#
_entry.id   AF-E2ZAN9-F1
#
_cell.length_a   1.000
_cell.length_b   1.000
_cell.length_c   1.000
_cell.angle_alpha   90.00
_cell.angle_beta   90.00
_cell.angle_gamma   90.00
#
_symmetry.space_group_name_H-M   'P 1'
#
loop_
_entity.id
_entity.type
_entity.pdbx_description
1 polymer ?
#
loop_
_entity_poly.entity_id
_entity_poly.type
_entity_poly.pdbx_seq_one_letter_code
_entity_poly.pdbx_strand_id
1 'polypeptide(L)'
;MREKVINSLKRAFQSARIARISPIGIIATRFLVSIMITPIVLMSITYLLSFLQGYVSEEHGRLITVGSGIVDHVFTPPVVVAFSGFLALFIDRNGNGIPDRLEEQQRPQVPMNNERGEGKR
;
A
#
# COMPACT_ATOMS: atom_id res chain seq x y z
N MET A 1 -6.97 -17.25 -35.26
CA MET A 1 -7.25 -16.51 -34.00
C MET A 1 -6.61 -17.13 -32.76
N ARG A 2 -6.66 -18.47 -32.57
CA ARG A 2 -6.12 -19.14 -31.37
C ARG A 2 -4.60 -18.98 -31.17
N GLU A 3 -3.83 -18.97 -32.25
CA GLU A 3 -2.36 -18.82 -32.18
C GLU A 3 -1.90 -17.44 -31.73
N LYS A 4 -2.65 -16.38 -32.05
CA LYS A 4 -2.38 -15.02 -31.56
C LYS A 4 -2.55 -14.93 -30.04
N VAL A 5 -3.56 -15.60 -29.49
CA VAL A 5 -3.80 -15.67 -28.04
C VAL A 5 -2.67 -16.43 -27.35
N ILE A 6 -2.24 -17.55 -27.91
CA ILE A 6 -1.15 -18.37 -27.36
C ILE A 6 0.19 -17.61 -27.39
N ASN A 7 0.47 -16.88 -28.48
CA ASN A 7 1.68 -16.07 -28.57
C ASN A 7 1.65 -14.83 -27.67
N SER A 8 0.48 -14.21 -27.47
CA SER A 8 0.30 -13.14 -26.48
C SER A 8 0.48 -13.66 -25.06
N LEU A 9 -0.03 -14.87 -24.75
CA LEU A 9 0.18 -15.51 -23.47
C LEU A 9 1.66 -15.85 -23.26
N LYS A 10 2.33 -16.45 -24.26
CA LYS A 10 3.77 -16.72 -24.20
C LYS A 10 4.59 -15.44 -23.99
N ARG A 11 4.28 -14.35 -24.69
CA ARG A 11 4.94 -13.05 -24.50
C ARG A 11 4.64 -12.44 -23.13
N ALA A 12 3.43 -12.59 -22.61
CA ALA A 12 3.07 -12.14 -21.26
C ALA A 12 3.82 -12.92 -20.18
N PHE A 13 3.94 -14.25 -20.33
CA PHE A 13 4.75 -15.11 -19.45
C PHE A 13 6.26 -14.82 -19.57
N GLN A 14 6.76 -14.48 -20.77
CA GLN A 14 8.15 -14.08 -20.96
C GLN A 14 8.42 -12.68 -20.38
N SER A 15 7.48 -11.73 -20.53
CA SER A 15 7.55 -10.39 -19.90
C SER A 15 7.47 -10.45 -18.37
N ALA A 16 6.64 -11.34 -17.83
CA ALA A 16 6.60 -11.59 -16.39
C ALA A 16 7.91 -12.19 -15.86
N ARG A 17 8.70 -12.86 -16.71
CA ARG A 17 10.03 -13.42 -16.36
C ARG A 17 11.17 -12.40 -16.48
N ILE A 18 10.98 -11.31 -17.23
CA ILE A 18 11.99 -10.25 -17.45
C ILE A 18 11.91 -9.19 -16.33
N ALA A 19 10.76 -9.04 -15.69
CA ALA A 19 10.66 -8.35 -14.43
C ALA A 19 11.18 -9.28 -13.33
N ARG A 20 12.43 -9.07 -12.89
CA ARG A 20 13.06 -9.71 -11.72
C ARG A 20 12.39 -9.26 -10.41
N ILE A 21 11.07 -9.21 -10.37
CA ILE A 21 10.27 -9.12 -9.15
C ILE A 21 10.22 -10.56 -8.66
N SER A 22 10.84 -10.86 -7.52
CA SER A 22 10.73 -12.21 -6.98
C SER A 22 9.22 -12.48 -6.79
N PRO A 23 8.67 -13.55 -7.38
CA PRO A 23 7.24 -13.86 -7.21
C PRO A 23 6.87 -14.00 -5.73
N ILE A 24 7.87 -14.27 -4.89
CA ILE A 24 7.81 -14.32 -3.43
C ILE A 24 7.44 -12.95 -2.82
N GLY A 25 7.94 -11.82 -3.34
CA GLY A 25 7.69 -10.49 -2.77
C GLY A 25 6.22 -10.09 -2.85
N ILE A 26 5.57 -10.28 -4.00
CA ILE A 26 4.15 -9.96 -4.17
C ILE A 26 3.27 -10.87 -3.29
N ILE A 27 3.62 -12.16 -3.21
CA ILE A 27 2.89 -13.13 -2.39
C ILE A 27 3.04 -12.79 -0.90
N ALA A 28 4.26 -12.44 -0.45
CA ALA A 28 4.53 -12.04 0.92
C ALA A 28 3.78 -10.77 1.31
N THR A 29 3.78 -9.74 0.45
CA THR A 29 3.01 -8.50 0.71
C THR A 29 1.52 -8.78 0.81
N ARG A 30 0.96 -9.59 -0.09
CA ARG A 30 -0.46 -9.98 -0.03
C ARG A 30 -0.79 -10.76 1.24
N PHE A 31 0.07 -11.69 1.65
CA PHE A 31 -0.12 -12.46 2.88
C PHE A 31 -0.05 -11.58 4.13
N LEU A 32 0.88 -10.62 4.17
CA LEU A 32 1.00 -9.66 5.25
C LEU A 32 -0.25 -8.79 5.36
N VAL A 33 -0.79 -8.30 4.23
CA VAL A 33 -2.06 -7.56 4.20
C VAL A 33 -3.22 -8.41 4.72
N SER A 34 -3.29 -9.70 4.37
CA SER A 34 -4.31 -10.61 4.91
C SER A 34 -4.22 -10.78 6.43
N ILE A 35 -3.00 -10.89 6.99
CA ILE A 35 -2.80 -10.94 8.44
C ILE A 35 -3.28 -9.65 9.10
N MET A 36 -3.03 -8.50 8.48
CA MET A 36 -3.49 -7.22 8.99
C MET A 36 -5.03 -7.06 8.89
N ILE A 37 -5.68 -7.58 7.85
CA ILE A 37 -7.16 -7.49 7.74
C ILE A 37 -7.87 -8.44 8.75
N THR A 38 -7.23 -9.54 9.11
CA THR A 38 -7.76 -10.57 10.03
C THR A 38 -8.37 -10.01 11.32
N PRO A 39 -7.68 -9.16 12.12
CA PRO A 39 -8.24 -8.61 13.37
C PRO A 39 -9.51 -7.78 13.15
N ILE A 40 -9.61 -7.02 12.06
CA ILE A 40 -10.80 -6.21 11.74
C ILE A 40 -12.00 -7.12 11.44
N VAL A 41 -11.78 -8.16 10.64
CA VAL A 41 -12.83 -9.13 10.30
C VAL A 41 -13.29 -9.89 11.52
N LEU A 42 -12.35 -10.37 12.34
CA LEU A 42 -12.66 -11.10 13.56
C LEU A 42 -13.48 -10.24 14.52
N MET A 43 -13.09 -8.97 14.69
CA MET A 43 -13.79 -8.02 15.56
C MET A 43 -15.20 -7.69 15.04
N SER A 44 -15.37 -7.55 13.72
CA SER A 44 -16.69 -7.34 13.11
C SER A 44 -17.64 -8.52 13.35
N ILE A 45 -17.13 -9.75 13.28
CA ILE A 45 -17.92 -10.96 13.58
C ILE A 45 -18.29 -11.01 15.07
N THR A 46 -17.34 -10.75 15.97
CA THR A 46 -17.61 -10.73 17.42
C THR A 46 -18.65 -9.67 17.78
N TYR A 47 -18.59 -8.50 17.15
CA TYR A 47 -19.58 -7.46 17.32
C TYR A 47 -20.97 -7.90 16.84
N LEU A 48 -21.05 -8.46 15.63
CA LEU A 48 -22.31 -8.93 15.05
C LEU A 48 -22.95 -10.06 15.89
N LEU A 49 -22.15 -11.02 16.35
CA LEU A 49 -22.61 -12.11 17.22
C LEU A 49 -23.12 -11.58 18.57
N SER A 50 -22.41 -10.62 19.16
CA SER A 50 -22.82 -9.99 20.41
C SER A 50 -24.12 -9.19 20.26
N PHE A 51 -24.35 -8.59 19.09
CA PHE A 51 -25.59 -7.90 18.76
C PHE A 51 -26.77 -8.87 18.59
N LEU A 52 -26.56 -9.98 17.86
CA LEU A 52 -27.59 -11.00 17.64
C LEU A 52 -28.03 -11.72 18.92
N GLN A 53 -27.14 -11.84 19.91
CA GLN A 53 -27.46 -12.48 21.20
C GLN A 53 -28.37 -11.62 22.09
N GLY A 54 -28.60 -10.33 21.77
CA GLY A 54 -29.54 -9.46 22.48
C GLY A 54 -29.11 -9.03 23.88
N TYR A 55 -28.04 -9.62 24.43
CA TYR A 55 -27.37 -9.20 25.66
C TYR A 55 -25.86 -9.30 25.46
N VAL A 56 -25.17 -8.19 25.71
CA VAL A 56 -23.70 -8.17 25.74
C VAL A 56 -23.28 -8.69 27.11
N SER A 57 -22.76 -9.92 27.17
CA SER A 57 -22.14 -10.40 28.41
C SER A 57 -20.98 -9.47 28.79
N GLU A 58 -20.73 -9.29 30.09
CA GLU A 58 -19.69 -8.37 30.58
C GLU A 58 -18.31 -8.68 29.97
N GLU A 59 -18.01 -9.96 29.75
CA GLU A 59 -16.82 -10.43 29.04
C GLU A 59 -16.81 -10.02 27.56
N HIS A 60 -17.91 -10.20 26.84
CA HIS A 60 -17.99 -9.85 25.41
C HIS A 60 -17.91 -8.34 25.20
N GLY A 61 -18.54 -7.54 26.05
CA GLY A 61 -18.42 -6.09 26.03
C GLY A 61 -17.00 -5.61 26.30
N ARG A 62 -16.29 -6.26 27.24
CA ARG A 62 -14.88 -5.98 27.50
C ARG A 62 -13.98 -6.42 26.34
N LEU A 63 -14.24 -7.57 25.73
CA LEU A 63 -13.53 -8.04 24.53
C LEU A 63 -13.70 -7.07 23.35
N ILE A 64 -14.91 -6.56 23.14
CA ILE A 64 -15.22 -5.57 22.10
C ILE A 64 -14.49 -4.26 22.38
N THR A 65 -14.51 -3.79 23.64
CA THR A 65 -13.90 -2.51 24.02
C THR A 65 -12.38 -2.55 23.89
N VAL A 66 -11.74 -3.58 24.46
CA VAL A 66 -10.28 -3.76 24.36
C VAL A 66 -9.86 -4.11 22.94
N GLY A 67 -10.62 -4.97 22.26
CA GLY A 67 -10.39 -5.33 20.87
C GLY A 67 -10.47 -4.15 19.92
N SER A 68 -11.50 -3.30 20.07
CA SER A 68 -11.62 -2.04 19.34
C SER A 68 -10.42 -1.12 19.61
N GLY A 69 -9.99 -0.99 20.87
CA GLY A 69 -8.83 -0.16 21.22
C GLY A 69 -7.53 -0.65 20.58
N ILE A 70 -7.31 -1.97 20.50
CA ILE A 70 -6.14 -2.56 19.83
C ILE A 70 -6.21 -2.32 18.32
N VAL A 71 -7.36 -2.58 17.70
CA VAL A 71 -7.54 -2.36 16.25
C VAL A 71 -7.32 -0.90 15.91
N ASP A 72 -7.90 0.02 16.65
CA ASP A 72 -7.82 1.44 16.35
C ASP A 72 -6.38 1.97 16.46
N HIS A 73 -5.61 1.51 17.46
CA HIS A 73 -4.22 1.92 17.63
C HIS A 73 -3.28 1.36 16.54
N VAL A 74 -3.56 0.14 16.04
CA VAL A 74 -2.75 -0.51 15.00
C VAL A 74 -3.11 0.02 13.60
N PHE A 75 -4.37 0.34 13.33
CA PHE A 75 -4.83 0.66 11.98
C PHE A 75 -4.99 2.16 11.72
N THR A 76 -5.45 2.94 12.68
CA THR A 76 -5.81 4.34 12.40
C THR A 76 -4.61 5.20 12.02
N PRO A 77 -3.47 5.20 12.75
CA PRO A 77 -2.33 6.01 12.34
C PRO A 77 -1.74 5.61 10.97
N PRO A 78 -1.46 4.32 10.68
CA PRO A 78 -0.93 3.93 9.38
C PRO A 78 -1.90 4.19 8.23
N VAL A 79 -3.20 3.98 8.42
CA VAL A 79 -4.20 4.21 7.37
C VAL A 79 -4.30 5.70 7.04
N VAL A 80 -4.33 6.58 8.05
CA VAL A 80 -4.34 8.04 7.83
C VAL A 80 -3.06 8.50 7.12
N VAL A 81 -1.90 7.99 7.54
CA VAL A 81 -0.62 8.30 6.90
C VAL A 81 -0.61 7.82 5.45
N ALA A 82 -1.06 6.59 5.18
CA ALA A 82 -1.12 6.05 3.83
C ALA A 82 -2.09 6.83 2.93
N PHE A 83 -3.28 7.19 3.44
CA PHE A 83 -4.23 8.02 2.72
C PHE A 83 -3.67 9.42 2.42
N SER A 84 -3.05 10.06 3.41
CA SER A 84 -2.44 11.38 3.22
C SER A 84 -1.26 11.34 2.23
N GLY A 85 -0.43 10.29 2.29
CA GLY A 85 0.64 10.05 1.33
C GLY A 85 0.13 9.79 -0.08
N PHE A 86 -0.94 8.99 -0.21
CA PHE A 86 -1.61 8.76 -1.48
C PHE A 86 -2.19 10.07 -2.03
N LEU A 87 -2.85 10.88 -1.20
CA LEU A 87 -3.38 12.18 -1.62
C LEU A 87 -2.26 13.16 -2.00
N ALA A 88 -1.13 13.11 -1.29
CA ALA A 88 0.06 13.87 -1.65
C ALA A 88 0.65 13.45 -3.00
N LEU A 89 0.49 12.19 -3.40
CA LEU A 89 0.81 11.72 -4.75
C LEU A 89 -0.19 12.18 -5.81
N PHE A 90 -1.29 12.87 -5.48
CA PHE A 90 -2.19 13.49 -6.47
C PHE A 90 -2.06 15.01 -6.51
N ILE A 91 -1.13 15.59 -5.75
CA ILE A 91 -0.86 17.02 -5.81
C ILE A 91 -0.21 17.33 -7.16
N ASP A 92 -0.94 18.09 -7.96
CA ASP A 92 -0.50 18.67 -9.23
C ASP A 92 -0.53 20.20 -9.08
N ARG A 93 0.63 20.81 -8.86
CA ARG A 93 0.76 22.28 -8.75
C ARG A 93 0.93 22.95 -10.10
N ASN A 94 1.38 22.22 -11.10
CA ASN A 94 1.75 22.77 -12.41
C ASN A 94 0.58 22.69 -13.43
N GLY A 95 -0.48 21.96 -13.10
CA GLY A 95 -1.73 21.85 -13.85
C GLY A 95 -1.61 21.00 -15.12
N ASN A 96 -0.60 20.13 -15.22
CA ASN A 96 -0.35 19.32 -16.41
C ASN A 96 -1.07 17.95 -16.39
N GLY A 97 -1.79 17.64 -15.32
CA GLY A 97 -2.55 16.40 -15.16
C GLY A 97 -1.74 15.20 -14.66
N ILE A 98 -0.45 15.37 -14.37
CA ILE A 98 0.43 14.37 -13.77
C ILE A 98 0.87 14.89 -12.39
N PRO A 99 0.77 14.07 -11.34
CA PRO A 99 1.23 14.50 -10.03
C PRO A 99 2.73 14.79 -9.97
N ASP A 100 3.09 15.90 -9.32
CA ASP A 100 4.47 16.41 -9.26
C ASP A 100 5.46 15.38 -8.67
N ARG A 101 4.99 14.55 -7.72
CA ARG A 101 5.82 13.53 -7.05
C ARG A 101 6.24 12.38 -7.96
N LEU A 102 5.47 12.10 -9.02
CA LEU A 102 5.84 11.10 -10.04
C LEU A 102 6.87 11.68 -11.03
N GLU A 103 6.85 13.00 -11.24
CA GLU A 103 7.81 13.70 -12.11
C GLU A 103 9.17 13.91 -11.44
N GLU A 104 9.18 14.25 -10.15
CA GLU A 104 10.41 14.39 -9.37
C GLU A 104 11.22 13.09 -9.33
N GLN A 105 10.57 11.92 -9.29
CA GLN A 105 11.23 10.62 -9.38
C GLN A 105 11.91 10.35 -10.74
N GLN A 106 11.49 11.05 -11.81
CA GLN A 106 12.07 10.91 -13.15
C GLN A 106 13.23 11.87 -13.42
N ARG A 107 13.46 12.89 -12.60
CA ARG A 107 14.64 13.75 -12.76
C ARG A 107 15.88 12.98 -12.30
N PRO A 108 16.82 12.64 -13.20
CA PRO A 108 18.09 12.06 -12.78
C PRO A 108 18.75 13.05 -11.82
N GLN A 109 19.21 12.56 -10.66
CA GLN A 109 20.04 13.35 -9.75
C GLN A 109 21.24 13.85 -10.55
N VAL A 110 21.20 15.12 -10.95
CA VAL A 110 22.32 15.76 -11.63
C VAL A 110 23.41 15.85 -10.56
N PRO A 111 24.59 15.23 -10.75
CA PRO A 111 25.68 15.41 -9.82
C PRO A 111 26.00 16.91 -9.83
N MET A 112 25.89 17.54 -8.66
CA MET A 112 26.33 18.91 -8.43
C MET A 112 27.86 18.89 -8.59
N ASN A 113 28.33 19.08 -9.81
CA ASN A 113 29.75 19.15 -10.11
C ASN A 113 30.26 20.46 -9.54
N ASN A 114 30.86 20.39 -8.36
CA ASN A 114 31.42 21.53 -7.64
C ASN A 114 32.78 21.88 -8.27
N GLU A 115 32.77 22.28 -9.53
CA GLU A 115 33.95 22.80 -10.23
C GLU A 115 33.66 24.24 -10.66
N ARG A 116 33.90 25.18 -9.75
CA ARG A 116 34.02 26.59 -10.11
C ARG A 116 34.99 27.30 -9.16
N GLY A 117 36.26 27.34 -9.55
CA GLY A 117 37.14 28.44 -9.14
C GLY A 117 38.61 28.15 -8.84
N GLU A 118 39.27 27.17 -9.45
CA GLU A 118 40.73 27.32 -9.63
C GLU A 118 41.00 28.25 -10.80
N GLY A 119 41.64 29.38 -10.51
CA GLY A 119 42.24 30.25 -11.51
C GLY A 119 42.03 31.74 -11.27
N LYS A 120 42.92 32.38 -10.50
CA LYS A 120 43.66 33.57 -10.95
C LYS A 120 44.69 34.07 -9.91
N ARG A 121 45.95 34.03 -10.37
CA ARG A 121 47.14 34.81 -9.99
C ARG A 121 47.95 34.34 -8.79
#